data_AF-A0A9N7R2W5-F1
#
_entry.id   AF-A0A9N7R2W5-F1
#
_cell.length_a   1.000
_cell.length_b   1.000
_cell.length_c   1.000
_cell.angle_alpha   90.00
_cell.angle_beta   90.00
_cell.angle_gamma   90.00
#
_symmetry.space_group_name_H-M   'P 1'
#
loop_
_entity.id
_entity.type
_entity.pdbx_description
1 polymer ?
#
loop_
_entity_poly.entity_id
_entity_poly.type
_entity_poly.pdbx_seq_one_letter_code
_entity_poly.pdbx_strand_id
1 'polypeptide(L)'
;VSSMRMNKGNGLWITSKVRTPATGVLFNSQPANLVRRFSTDSGLPPHQEIGMPSLSPTMTEGNIARWLKKEGDKVSPGEVLCEVET
;
A
#
# COMPACT_ATOMS: atom_id res chain seq x y z
N VAL A 1 43.84 -21.79 26.74
CA VAL A 1 44.78 -20.98 27.54
C VAL A 1 44.24 -19.57 27.64
N SER A 2 43.71 -19.17 28.80
CA SER A 2 43.02 -17.88 28.99
C SER A 2 44.05 -16.83 29.38
N SER A 3 44.24 -15.77 28.60
CA SER A 3 45.22 -14.72 28.91
C SER A 3 44.54 -13.57 29.66
N MET A 4 44.95 -13.34 30.91
CA MET A 4 44.42 -12.28 31.78
C MET A 4 45.32 -11.03 31.64
N ARG A 5 44.81 -9.92 31.10
CA ARG A 5 45.56 -8.65 31.04
C ARG A 5 44.91 -7.62 31.95
N MET A 6 45.70 -7.07 32.87
CA MET A 6 45.27 -6.10 33.89
C MET A 6 45.56 -4.67 33.42
N ASN A 7 44.60 -3.75 33.57
CA ASN A 7 44.80 -2.32 33.27
C ASN A 7 44.85 -1.52 34.59
N LYS A 8 45.92 -0.75 34.80
CA LYS A 8 46.12 0.10 35.99
C LYS A 8 45.32 1.39 35.81
N GLY A 9 44.13 1.45 36.41
CA GLY A 9 43.34 2.69 36.45
C GLY A 9 42.03 2.58 37.22
N ASN A 10 41.45 1.39 37.30
CA ASN A 10 40.24 1.10 38.07
C ASN A 10 40.15 -0.43 38.21
N GLY A 11 40.06 -0.94 39.44
CA GLY A 11 40.20 -2.37 39.76
C GLY A 11 39.04 -3.26 39.30
N LEU A 12 38.63 -3.19 38.03
CA LEU A 12 37.57 -4.00 37.46
C LEU A 12 38.16 -5.08 36.56
N TRP A 13 38.03 -6.34 36.96
CA TRP A 13 38.46 -7.50 36.19
C TRP A 13 37.52 -7.72 35.00
N ILE A 14 38.01 -7.53 33.78
CA ILE A 14 37.27 -7.92 32.58
C ILE A 14 37.76 -9.28 32.08
N THR A 15 36.88 -10.28 32.12
CA THR A 15 37.13 -11.58 31.48
C THR A 15 36.47 -11.59 30.10
N SER A 16 37.24 -11.52 29.02
CA SER A 16 36.69 -11.65 27.67
C SER A 16 36.44 -13.12 27.35
N LYS A 17 35.18 -13.57 27.44
CA LYS A 17 34.76 -14.91 27.02
C LYS A 17 34.30 -14.83 25.57
N VAL A 18 35.11 -15.36 24.65
CA VAL A 18 34.69 -15.57 23.24
C VAL A 18 33.53 -16.56 23.26
N ARG A 19 32.32 -16.06 23.05
CA ARG A 19 31.10 -16.87 22.92
C ARG A 19 30.65 -16.80 21.46
N THR A 20 30.64 -17.97 20.84
CA THR A 20 30.17 -18.29 19.48
C THR A 20 28.76 -17.76 19.17
N PRO A 21 28.41 -17.50 17.90
CA PRO A 21 27.07 -17.06 17.52
C PRO A 21 26.10 -18.25 17.54
N ALA A 22 25.25 -18.31 18.56
CA ALA A 22 24.07 -19.16 18.56
C ALA A 22 22.87 -18.34 18.13
N THR A 23 22.44 -18.56 16.89
CA THR A 23 21.14 -18.22 16.31
C THR A 23 20.03 -18.40 17.35
N GLY A 24 19.50 -17.28 17.84
CA GLY A 24 18.41 -17.26 18.82
C GLY A 24 17.57 -16.01 18.58
N VAL A 25 16.47 -16.19 17.84
CA VAL A 25 15.52 -15.16 17.46
C VAL A 25 14.83 -14.64 18.73
N LEU A 26 15.09 -13.38 19.11
CA LEU A 26 14.35 -12.69 20.16
C LEU A 26 13.02 -12.20 19.59
N PHE A 27 11.97 -13.02 19.71
CA PHE A 27 10.60 -12.60 19.37
C PHE A 27 10.01 -11.81 20.55
N ASN A 28 10.00 -10.48 20.42
CA ASN A 28 9.31 -9.57 21.32
C ASN A 28 7.80 -9.62 21.01
N SER A 29 7.01 -10.27 21.86
CA SER A 29 5.54 -10.33 21.72
C SER A 29 4.89 -9.03 22.21
N GLN A 30 4.84 -8.01 21.36
CA GLN A 30 3.91 -6.89 21.58
C GLN A 30 2.49 -7.34 21.19
N PRO A 31 1.46 -7.11 22.02
CA PRO A 31 0.09 -7.30 21.59
C PRO A 31 -0.23 -6.21 20.57
N ALA A 32 -0.13 -6.55 19.29
CA ALA A 32 -0.65 -5.71 18.23
C ALA A 32 -2.15 -5.54 18.47
N ASN A 33 -2.55 -4.33 18.89
CA ASN A 33 -3.95 -3.94 18.91
C ASN A 33 -4.49 -4.15 17.50
N LEU A 34 -5.18 -5.27 17.30
CA LEU A 34 -5.74 -5.69 16.03
C LEU A 34 -7.04 -4.91 15.81
N VAL A 35 -6.93 -3.58 15.76
CA VAL A 35 -8.03 -2.77 15.27
C VAL A 35 -8.13 -3.13 13.79
N ARG A 36 -9.09 -4.01 13.47
CA ARG A 36 -9.51 -4.25 12.09
C ARG A 36 -9.96 -2.91 11.55
N ARG A 37 -9.04 -2.20 10.91
CA ARG A 37 -9.34 -1.05 10.08
C ARG A 37 -10.27 -1.62 9.02
N PHE A 38 -11.56 -1.30 9.10
CA PHE A 38 -12.45 -1.52 7.97
C PHE A 38 -11.83 -0.73 6.82
N SER A 39 -11.29 -1.43 5.83
CA SER A 39 -10.78 -0.82 4.62
C SER A 39 -11.93 -0.04 3.99
N THR A 40 -11.93 1.27 4.15
CA THR A 40 -12.80 2.20 3.42
C THR A 40 -12.41 2.30 1.94
N ASP A 41 -11.33 1.65 1.55
CA ASP A 41 -10.93 1.47 0.17
C ASP A 41 -11.44 0.10 -0.29
N SER A 42 -12.25 0.09 -1.34
CA SER A 42 -12.95 -1.10 -1.86
C SER A 42 -12.01 -2.21 -2.37
N GLY A 43 -10.68 -2.08 -2.23
CA GLY A 43 -9.71 -3.10 -2.64
C GLY A 43 -9.73 -3.37 -4.13
N LEU A 44 -10.29 -2.44 -4.91
CA LEU A 44 -10.38 -2.53 -6.36
C LEU A 44 -9.06 -2.09 -6.98
N PRO A 45 -8.66 -2.68 -8.10
CA PRO A 45 -7.50 -2.19 -8.84
C PRO A 45 -7.70 -0.72 -9.24
N PRO A 46 -6.60 0.00 -9.55
CA PRO A 46 -6.68 1.38 -10.01
C PRO A 46 -7.62 1.49 -11.21
N HIS A 47 -8.63 2.35 -11.10
CA HIS A 47 -9.61 2.61 -12.14
C HIS A 47 -9.86 4.11 -12.25
N GLN A 48 -10.35 4.54 -13.40
CA GLN A 48 -10.68 5.93 -13.67
C GLN A 48 -12.20 6.04 -13.83
N GLU A 49 -12.82 6.87 -13.00
CA GLU A 49 -14.23 7.22 -13.16
C GLU A 49 -14.36 8.27 -14.26
N ILE A 50 -15.32 8.06 -15.16
CA ILE A 50 -15.67 9.00 -16.24
C ILE A 50 -17.09 9.49 -15.96
N GLY A 51 -17.21 10.75 -15.55
CA GLY A 51 -18.50 11.40 -15.36
C GLY A 51 -19.15 11.81 -16.69
N MET A 52 -20.45 12.07 -16.66
CA MET A 52 -21.16 12.62 -17.82
C MET A 52 -20.67 14.04 -18.12
N PRO A 53 -20.19 14.33 -19.34
CA PRO A 53 -19.81 15.69 -19.71
C PRO A 53 -21.05 16.55 -19.94
N SER A 54 -20.94 17.86 -19.68
CA SER A 54 -21.95 18.81 -20.14
C SER A 54 -21.82 19.00 -21.65
N LEU A 55 -22.76 18.44 -22.41
CA LEU A 55 -22.81 18.57 -23.87
C LEU A 55 -23.47 19.88 -24.33
N SER A 56 -24.13 20.60 -23.43
CA SER A 56 -24.78 21.88 -23.70
C SER A 56 -24.88 22.73 -22.43
N PRO A 57 -24.82 24.06 -22.54
CA PRO A 57 -24.80 24.97 -21.38
C PRO A 57 -26.07 24.92 -20.53
N THR A 58 -27.17 24.38 -21.05
CA THR A 58 -28.46 24.22 -20.36
C THR A 58 -28.83 22.77 -20.07
N MET A 59 -27.95 21.80 -20.35
CA MET A 59 -28.23 20.38 -20.14
C MET A 59 -28.00 20.02 -18.68
N THR A 60 -29.09 19.79 -17.93
CA THR A 60 -29.05 19.40 -16.53
C THR A 60 -29.02 17.88 -16.37
N GLU A 61 -29.78 17.18 -17.20
CA GLU A 61 -29.91 15.73 -17.23
C GLU A 61 -29.78 15.28 -18.69
N GLY A 62 -29.30 14.05 -18.90
CA GLY A 62 -29.18 13.45 -20.23
C GLY A 62 -29.35 11.94 -20.14
N ASN A 63 -30.07 11.37 -21.10
CA ASN A 63 -30.29 9.93 -21.21
C ASN A 63 -29.28 9.31 -22.18
N ILE A 64 -28.77 8.13 -21.84
CA ILE A 64 -27.86 7.38 -22.72
C ILE A 64 -28.71 6.63 -23.76
N ALA A 65 -28.76 7.15 -24.98
CA ALA A 65 -29.52 6.55 -26.07
C ALA A 65 -28.88 5.24 -26.54
N ARG A 66 -27.54 5.23 -26.70
CA ARG A 66 -26.83 4.07 -27.21
C ARG A 66 -25.37 4.01 -26.77
N TRP A 67 -24.92 2.82 -26.40
CA TRP A 67 -23.50 2.52 -26.19
C TRP A 67 -22.85 2.06 -27.49
N LEU A 68 -21.73 2.69 -27.85
CA LEU A 68 -20.91 2.32 -29.01
C LEU A 68 -19.79 1.36 -28.62
N LYS A 69 -19.39 1.38 -27.35
CA LYS A 69 -18.36 0.51 -26.77
C LYS A 69 -18.93 -0.58 -25.89
N LYS A 70 -18.30 -1.75 -25.92
CA LYS A 70 -18.62 -2.89 -25.06
C LYS A 70 -17.58 -3.05 -23.96
N GLU A 71 -17.94 -3.83 -22.95
CA GLU A 71 -17.03 -4.21 -21.87
C GLU A 71 -15.81 -4.95 -22.41
N GLY A 72 -14.62 -4.55 -21.97
CA GLY A 72 -13.35 -5.13 -22.41
C GLY A 72 -12.76 -4.50 -23.68
N ASP A 73 -13.50 -3.62 -24.37
CA ASP A 73 -12.96 -2.90 -25.52
C ASP A 73 -11.88 -1.90 -25.09
N LYS A 74 -10.81 -1.79 -25.90
CA LYS A 74 -9.83 -0.72 -25.74
C LYS A 74 -10.44 0.61 -26.15
N VAL A 75 -10.10 1.65 -25.41
CA VAL A 75 -10.56 3.03 -25.63
C VAL A 75 -9.36 3.91 -25.97
N SER A 76 -9.47 4.72 -27.02
CA SER A 76 -8.43 5.67 -27.44
C SER A 76 -8.92 7.13 -27.32
N PRO A 77 -8.01 8.10 -27.14
CA PRO A 77 -8.41 9.51 -27.09
C PRO A 77 -9.06 9.95 -28.41
N GLY A 78 -10.19 10.66 -28.30
CA GLY A 78 -10.99 11.13 -29.44
C GLY A 78 -12.01 10.12 -29.98
N GLU A 79 -12.10 8.93 -29.38
CA GLU A 79 -13.11 7.94 -29.72
C GLU A 79 -14.46 8.23 -29.05
N VAL A 80 -15.56 7.99 -29.76
CA VAL A 80 -16.93 8.20 -29.24
C VAL A 80 -17.39 6.97 -28.48
N LEU A 81 -17.87 7.16 -27.24
CA LEU A 81 -18.24 6.07 -26.33
C LEU A 81 -19.74 5.75 -26.35
N CYS A 82 -20.56 6.79 -26.37
CA CYS A 82 -22.01 6.69 -26.32
C CYS A 82 -22.68 7.90 -26.99
N GLU A 83 -23.93 7.70 -27.38
CA GLU A 83 -24.85 8.74 -27.85
C GLU A 83 -25.77 9.13 -26.69
N VAL A 84 -25.94 10.44 -26.48
CA VAL A 84 -26.70 11.02 -25.37
C VAL A 84 -27.82 11.90 -25.93
N GLU A 85 -29.02 11.73 -25.40
CA GLU A 85 -30.21 12.55 -25.66
C GLU A 85 -30.49 13.45 -24.45
N THR A 86 -30.95 14.68 -24.68
CA THR A 86 -31.15 15.72 -23.65
C THR A 86 -32.60 16.11 -23.48
#